data_AF-A0A7C9E670-F1
#
_entry.id   AF-A0A7C9E670-F1
#
_cell.length_a   1.000
_cell.length_b   1.000
_cell.length_c   1.000
_cell.angle_alpha   90.00
_cell.angle_beta   90.00
_cell.angle_gamma   90.00
#
_symmetry.space_group_name_H-M   'P 1'
#
loop_
_entity.id
_entity.type
_entity.pdbx_description
1 polymer ?
#
loop_
_entity_poly.entity_id
_entity_poly.type
_entity_poly.pdbx_seq_one_letter_code
_entity_poly.pdbx_strand_id
1 'polypeptide(L)'
;MEISSGPFGTCSAETRKLYQEWFDFADSDGDGRITGNDAILFFGMSQLSREVLKQVWALADAKRQGFLGLQEFITAMQLVSLAQSGHIVNQDLLSAEFDWESLQPPSMQGLDEKIVNRKSQPKPDTLNGSKTLQPSRSSYWFTPSRSSNKLETSSVTSIVDGLKKLYNQKLKPLESSYHFDSFVAPLLTDSDFEAKPMVMLLGQYSTGKTTFIKHMLKSSYPGAHIGPEPTTDKFVAVMSGPDERSIPGNTVAVQADMPFRGLTAFGTAFLSKFECSQMPHLLLEHITFVDTPGVLSGEKQRTQRSYNFTGVTSWFAAKCDLILLLFDPHKLDISDEFKRVIASLRGHDDKIRVVLNKADQVDSQQLMRVYGALMWSLGKVLNTPEVTRVYIGSFNDK
;
A
#
# COMPACT_ATOMS: atom_id res chain seq x y z
N MET A 1 8.46 22.76 -16.89
CA MET A 1 7.29 23.46 -17.45
C MET A 1 6.41 23.81 -16.28
N GLU A 2 6.44 25.08 -15.89
CA GLU A 2 5.61 25.63 -14.83
C GLU A 2 4.15 25.58 -15.32
N ILE A 3 3.29 24.87 -14.59
CA ILE A 3 1.85 24.89 -14.86
C ILE A 3 1.35 26.23 -14.30
N SER A 4 1.04 27.12 -15.24
CA SER A 4 0.36 28.40 -15.05
C SER A 4 -0.79 28.28 -14.05
N SER A 5 -0.81 29.19 -13.07
CA SER A 5 -1.94 29.47 -12.19
C SER A 5 -3.23 29.63 -13.01
N GLY A 6 -4.11 28.63 -12.95
CA GLY A 6 -5.47 28.73 -13.48
C GLY A 6 -6.27 29.82 -12.73
N PRO A 7 -7.47 30.19 -13.20
CA PRO A 7 -8.23 31.35 -12.74
C PRO A 7 -8.85 31.19 -11.34
N PHE A 8 -8.34 30.25 -10.54
CA PHE A 8 -8.83 29.95 -9.22
C PHE A 8 -8.12 30.83 -8.19
N GLY A 9 -8.89 31.69 -7.51
CA GLY A 9 -8.40 32.54 -6.42
C GLY A 9 -8.68 34.04 -6.56
N THR A 10 -9.22 34.52 -7.68
CA THR A 10 -9.72 35.89 -7.79
C THR A 10 -11.10 36.00 -7.16
N CYS A 11 -11.11 36.42 -5.90
CA CYS A 11 -12.31 36.70 -5.13
C CYS A 11 -12.20 38.12 -4.57
N SER A 12 -13.33 38.81 -4.37
CA SER A 12 -13.31 40.18 -3.81
C SER A 12 -12.58 40.22 -2.47
N ALA A 13 -11.98 41.37 -2.13
CA ALA A 13 -11.22 41.52 -0.88
C ALA A 13 -12.07 41.20 0.37
N GLU A 14 -13.38 41.44 0.29
CA GLU A 14 -14.35 41.15 1.35
C GLU A 14 -14.59 39.64 1.50
N THR A 15 -14.85 38.93 0.39
CA THR A 15 -15.07 37.47 0.43
C THR A 15 -13.80 36.72 0.80
N ARG A 16 -12.62 37.21 0.39
CA ARG A 16 -11.34 36.64 0.82
C ARG A 16 -11.14 36.78 2.34
N LYS A 17 -11.55 37.90 2.94
CA LYS A 17 -11.49 38.09 4.40
C LYS A 17 -12.45 37.15 5.13
N LEU A 18 -13.65 36.94 4.58
CA LEU A 18 -14.61 35.97 5.10
C LEU A 18 -14.05 34.54 5.08
N TYR A 19 -13.47 34.11 3.96
CA TYR A 19 -12.87 32.78 3.86
C TYR A 19 -11.63 32.62 4.74
N GLN A 20 -10.89 33.69 5.03
CA GLN A 20 -9.84 33.64 6.04
C GLN A 20 -10.42 33.36 7.43
N GLU A 21 -11.49 34.06 7.85
CA GLU A 21 -12.12 33.80 9.15
C GLU A 21 -12.67 32.38 9.26
N TRP A 22 -13.17 31.83 8.16
CA TRP A 22 -13.63 30.45 8.08
C TRP A 22 -12.50 29.44 8.08
N PHE A 23 -11.38 29.76 7.42
CA PHE A 23 -10.17 28.95 7.45
C PHE A 23 -9.64 28.85 8.88
N ASP A 24 -9.51 29.98 9.59
CA ASP A 24 -9.07 30.01 10.99
C ASP A 24 -10.07 29.31 11.95
N PHE A 25 -11.34 29.19 11.53
CA PHE A 25 -12.34 28.40 12.26
C PHE A 25 -12.20 26.90 12.01
N ALA A 26 -11.93 26.49 10.76
CA ALA A 26 -11.73 25.10 10.38
C ALA A 26 -10.39 24.55 10.89
N ASP A 27 -9.35 25.37 10.89
CA ASP A 27 -8.02 25.11 11.44
C ASP A 27 -8.06 25.16 12.98
N SER A 28 -8.38 24.01 13.58
CA SER A 28 -8.60 23.91 15.03
C SER A 28 -7.30 23.94 15.85
N ASP A 29 -6.17 23.54 15.27
CA ASP A 29 -4.85 23.52 15.91
C ASP A 29 -3.93 24.68 15.49
N GLY A 30 -4.33 25.47 14.50
CA GLY A 30 -3.66 26.71 14.09
C GLY A 30 -2.35 26.45 13.34
N ASP A 31 -2.21 25.28 12.72
CA ASP A 31 -0.99 24.88 12.00
C ASP A 31 -0.96 25.41 10.55
N GLY A 32 -2.03 26.09 10.12
CA GLY A 32 -2.22 26.64 8.80
C GLY A 32 -2.64 25.61 7.75
N ARG A 33 -3.19 24.45 8.17
CA ARG A 33 -3.59 23.36 7.28
C ARG A 33 -4.93 22.78 7.69
N ILE A 34 -5.80 22.56 6.72
CA ILE A 34 -7.07 21.85 6.93
C ILE A 34 -6.88 20.42 6.46
N THR A 35 -6.88 19.46 7.38
CA THR A 35 -6.77 18.05 7.05
C THR A 35 -8.10 17.49 6.53
N GLY A 36 -8.08 16.28 5.97
CA GLY A 36 -9.32 15.61 5.53
C GLY A 36 -10.35 15.45 6.65
N ASN A 37 -9.93 15.29 7.91
CA ASN A 37 -10.83 15.19 9.05
C ASN A 37 -11.48 16.56 9.36
N ASP A 38 -10.71 17.65 9.32
CA ASP A 38 -11.21 19.01 9.53
C ASP A 38 -12.19 19.40 8.42
N ALA A 39 -11.88 19.03 7.17
CA ALA A 39 -12.74 19.27 6.03
C ALA A 39 -14.06 18.49 6.09
N ILE A 40 -14.08 17.25 6.61
CA ILE A 40 -15.35 16.52 6.81
C ILE A 40 -16.25 17.25 7.81
N LEU A 41 -15.68 17.76 8.90
CA LEU A 41 -16.43 18.49 9.92
C LEU A 41 -16.92 19.84 9.41
N PHE A 42 -16.06 20.58 8.70
CA PHE A 42 -16.37 21.92 8.21
C PHE A 42 -17.27 21.87 6.97
N PHE A 43 -16.91 21.13 5.91
CA PHE A 43 -17.73 21.05 4.69
C PHE A 43 -19.07 20.37 4.93
N GLY A 44 -19.20 19.52 5.94
CA GLY A 44 -20.49 18.94 6.34
C GLY A 44 -21.53 20.01 6.70
N MET A 45 -21.13 21.22 7.09
CA MET A 45 -22.04 22.33 7.37
C MET A 45 -22.72 22.89 6.10
N SER A 46 -22.23 22.56 4.90
CA SER A 46 -22.83 22.99 3.63
C SER A 46 -24.08 22.20 3.22
N GLN A 47 -24.44 21.15 3.97
CA GLN A 47 -25.56 20.23 3.68
C GLN A 47 -25.50 19.50 2.32
N LEU A 48 -24.39 19.57 1.59
CA LEU A 48 -24.19 18.80 0.38
C LEU A 48 -23.99 17.31 0.69
N SER A 49 -24.34 16.45 -0.27
CA SER A 49 -24.14 15.00 -0.10
C SER A 49 -22.65 14.67 0.03
N ARG A 50 -22.34 13.58 0.74
CA ARG A 50 -20.95 13.13 0.94
C ARG A 50 -20.22 12.86 -0.38
N GLU A 51 -20.95 12.47 -1.42
CA GLU A 51 -20.40 12.22 -2.74
C GLU A 51 -19.88 13.52 -3.39
N VAL A 52 -20.65 14.59 -3.29
CA VAL A 52 -20.27 15.92 -3.80
C VAL A 52 -19.09 16.48 -3.00
N LEU A 53 -19.12 16.36 -1.67
CA LEU A 53 -18.02 16.84 -0.82
C LEU A 53 -16.69 16.13 -1.11
N LYS A 54 -16.73 14.83 -1.45
CA LYS A 54 -15.55 14.08 -1.88
C LYS A 54 -15.00 14.60 -3.21
N GLN A 55 -15.87 14.98 -4.14
CA GLN A 55 -15.48 15.60 -5.41
C GLN A 55 -14.86 16.98 -5.19
N VAL A 56 -15.47 17.82 -4.35
CA VAL A 56 -14.93 19.13 -3.95
C VAL A 56 -13.53 18.99 -3.36
N TRP A 57 -13.33 18.05 -2.44
CA TRP A 57 -12.01 17.78 -1.85
C TRP A 57 -10.99 17.36 -2.91
N ALA A 58 -11.35 16.42 -3.80
CA ALA A 58 -10.45 15.92 -4.82
C ALA A 58 -10.03 16.98 -5.84
N LEU A 59 -10.89 17.97 -6.10
CA LEU A 59 -10.59 19.10 -6.98
C LEU A 59 -9.79 20.20 -6.28
N ALA A 60 -10.06 20.44 -4.99
CA ALA A 60 -9.32 21.42 -4.19
C ALA A 60 -7.89 20.94 -3.85
N ASP A 61 -7.71 19.65 -3.52
CA ASP A 61 -6.39 19.03 -3.31
C ASP A 61 -5.80 18.50 -4.63
N ALA A 62 -5.69 19.37 -5.64
CA ALA A 62 -5.16 19.01 -6.95
C ALA A 62 -3.72 18.44 -6.88
N LYS A 63 -2.95 18.85 -5.86
CA LYS A 63 -1.58 18.39 -5.60
C LYS A 63 -1.50 17.06 -4.84
N ARG A 64 -2.64 16.54 -4.36
CA ARG A 64 -2.73 15.31 -3.53
C ARG A 64 -1.83 15.33 -2.30
N GLN A 65 -1.71 16.50 -1.67
CA GLN A 65 -0.86 16.69 -0.49
C GLN A 65 -1.54 16.22 0.80
N GLY A 66 -2.85 15.94 0.76
CA GLY A 66 -3.61 15.40 1.90
C GLY A 66 -4.09 16.46 2.89
N PHE A 67 -3.83 17.74 2.61
CA PHE A 67 -4.31 18.89 3.37
C PHE A 67 -4.60 20.08 2.44
N LEU A 68 -5.46 21.00 2.86
CA LEU A 68 -5.76 22.24 2.14
C LEU A 68 -5.10 23.42 2.86
N GLY A 69 -4.27 24.18 2.15
CA GLY A 69 -3.87 25.51 2.58
C GLY A 69 -4.96 26.52 2.27
N LEU A 70 -4.73 27.80 2.62
CA LEU A 70 -5.72 28.86 2.41
C LEU A 70 -6.19 28.98 0.95
N GLN A 71 -5.28 28.86 -0.02
CA GLN A 71 -5.63 28.98 -1.45
C GLN A 71 -6.52 27.82 -1.89
N GLU A 72 -6.11 26.59 -1.56
CA GLU A 72 -6.89 25.39 -1.87
C GLU A 72 -8.24 25.38 -1.14
N PHE A 73 -8.32 25.93 0.07
CA PHE A 73 -9.57 26.11 0.80
C PHE A 73 -10.52 27.12 0.14
N ILE A 74 -10.00 28.25 -0.37
CA ILE A 74 -10.81 29.21 -1.14
C ILE A 74 -11.41 28.53 -2.37
N THR A 75 -10.60 27.74 -3.09
CA THR A 75 -11.09 26.94 -4.23
C THR A 75 -12.20 25.97 -3.79
N ALA A 76 -12.03 25.28 -2.65
CA ALA A 76 -13.07 24.41 -2.10
C ALA A 76 -14.38 25.18 -1.82
N MET A 77 -14.32 26.37 -1.22
CA MET A 77 -15.51 27.19 -0.94
C MET A 77 -16.25 27.63 -2.20
N GLN A 78 -15.52 27.97 -3.27
CA GLN A 78 -16.12 28.31 -4.56
C GLN A 78 -16.83 27.10 -5.19
N LEU A 79 -16.23 25.90 -5.10
CA LEU A 79 -16.83 24.67 -5.60
C LEU A 79 -18.08 24.26 -4.78
N VAL A 80 -18.08 24.49 -3.46
CA VAL A 80 -19.26 24.29 -2.61
C VAL A 80 -20.39 25.24 -3.03
N SER A 81 -20.09 26.52 -3.29
CA SER A 81 -21.10 27.49 -3.75
C SER A 81 -21.71 27.10 -5.11
N LEU A 82 -20.88 26.61 -6.04
CA LEU A 82 -21.36 26.05 -7.31
C LEU A 82 -22.27 24.83 -7.12
N ALA A 83 -21.89 23.91 -6.24
CA ALA A 83 -22.70 22.74 -5.94
C ALA A 83 -24.05 23.13 -5.30
N GLN A 84 -24.05 24.11 -4.40
CA GLN A 84 -25.27 24.62 -3.77
C GLN A 84 -26.19 25.38 -4.74
N SER A 85 -25.65 26.01 -5.78
CA SER A 85 -26.45 26.62 -6.86
C SER A 85 -26.98 25.60 -7.88
N GLY A 86 -26.73 24.31 -7.68
CA GLY A 86 -27.30 23.22 -8.48
C GLY A 86 -26.45 22.82 -9.69
N HIS A 87 -25.23 23.34 -9.81
CA HIS A 87 -24.29 22.92 -10.86
C HIS A 87 -23.58 21.62 -10.49
N ILE A 88 -23.35 20.77 -11.49
CA ILE A 88 -22.64 19.49 -11.32
C ILE A 88 -21.14 19.77 -11.23
N VAL A 89 -20.52 19.41 -10.10
CA VAL A 89 -19.09 19.55 -9.88
C VAL A 89 -18.34 18.50 -10.70
N ASN A 90 -17.75 18.89 -11.84
CA ASN A 90 -16.94 18.00 -12.68
C ASN A 90 -15.62 18.66 -13.12
N GLN A 91 -14.74 17.85 -13.70
CA GLN A 91 -13.41 18.28 -14.17
C GLN A 91 -13.46 19.12 -15.46
N ASP A 92 -14.59 19.14 -16.17
CA ASP A 92 -14.77 19.87 -17.44
C ASP A 92 -15.14 21.35 -17.21
N LEU A 93 -15.64 21.71 -16.02
CA LEU A 93 -15.83 23.10 -15.59
C LEU A 93 -14.52 23.90 -15.51
N LEU A 94 -13.37 23.23 -15.54
CA LEU A 94 -12.04 23.83 -15.55
C LEU A 94 -11.74 24.59 -16.87
N SER A 95 -12.57 24.41 -17.89
CA SER A 95 -12.36 24.95 -19.25
C SER A 95 -13.35 26.05 -19.68
N ALA A 96 -14.39 26.31 -18.89
CA ALA A 96 -15.40 27.33 -19.20
C ALA A 96 -15.09 28.63 -18.45
N GLU A 97 -15.12 29.76 -19.16
CA GLU A 97 -15.09 31.11 -18.60
C GLU A 97 -16.35 31.35 -17.75
N PHE A 98 -16.35 30.85 -16.51
CA PHE A 98 -17.37 31.14 -15.53
C PHE A 98 -16.99 32.40 -14.77
N ASP A 99 -17.96 33.31 -14.55
CA ASP A 99 -17.71 34.56 -13.83
C ASP A 99 -17.66 34.30 -12.31
N TRP A 100 -16.47 33.93 -11.84
CA TRP A 100 -16.18 33.58 -10.45
C TRP A 100 -16.35 34.74 -9.46
N GLU A 101 -16.43 35.99 -9.95
CA GLU A 101 -16.57 37.18 -9.11
C GLU A 101 -18.01 37.42 -8.63
N SER A 102 -19.00 36.82 -9.31
CA SER A 102 -20.42 37.01 -9.01
C SER A 102 -21.02 35.96 -8.07
N LEU A 103 -20.26 34.93 -7.71
CA LEU A 103 -20.71 33.82 -6.85
C LEU A 103 -20.87 34.27 -5.39
N GLN A 104 -22.08 34.10 -4.84
CA GLN A 104 -22.35 34.32 -3.43
C GLN A 104 -21.59 33.28 -2.58
N PRO A 105 -21.12 33.63 -1.37
CA PRO A 105 -20.52 32.67 -0.44
C PRO A 105 -21.47 31.49 -0.16
N PRO A 106 -20.95 30.27 0.04
CA PRO A 106 -21.79 29.13 0.31
C PRO A 106 -22.51 29.27 1.66
N SER A 107 -23.71 28.74 1.75
CA SER A 107 -24.45 28.70 3.02
C SER A 107 -23.87 27.60 3.92
N MET A 108 -23.42 27.97 5.12
CA MET A 108 -22.82 27.07 6.10
C MET A 108 -23.67 27.06 7.38
N GLN A 109 -24.43 25.99 7.60
CA GLN A 109 -25.42 25.93 8.67
C GLN A 109 -24.77 26.03 10.07
N GLY A 110 -25.17 27.04 10.83
CA GLY A 110 -24.71 27.25 12.22
C GLY A 110 -23.26 27.76 12.35
N LEU A 111 -22.62 28.18 11.25
CA LEU A 111 -21.26 28.71 11.28
C LEU A 111 -21.22 30.10 11.95
N ASP A 112 -22.18 30.97 11.65
CA ASP A 112 -22.23 32.33 12.20
C ASP A 112 -22.38 32.33 13.73
N GLU A 113 -23.26 31.49 14.27
CA GLU A 113 -23.45 31.33 15.72
C GLU A 113 -22.19 30.80 16.41
N LYS A 114 -21.46 29.88 15.75
CA LYS A 114 -20.21 29.31 16.27
C LYS A 114 -19.06 30.31 16.25
N ILE A 115 -18.96 31.14 15.22
CA ILE A 115 -17.94 32.20 15.12
C ILE A 115 -18.18 33.29 16.18
N VAL A 116 -19.45 33.68 16.42
CA VAL A 116 -19.80 34.66 17.45
C VAL A 116 -19.51 34.15 18.87
N ASN A 117 -19.79 32.86 19.14
CA ASN A 117 -19.45 32.22 20.42
C ASN A 117 -17.94 32.12 20.65
N ARG A 118 -17.13 31.98 19.60
CA ARG A 118 -15.66 31.96 19.71
C ARG A 118 -15.06 33.35 19.94
N LYS A 119 -15.68 34.41 19.40
CA LYS A 119 -15.26 35.82 19.59
C LYS A 119 -15.66 36.42 20.96
N SER A 120 -16.59 35.80 21.70
CA SER A 120 -17.10 36.29 23.00
C SER A 120 -16.35 35.76 24.22
N GLN A 121 -15.28 34.97 24.04
CA GLN A 121 -14.32 34.69 25.10
C GLN A 121 -13.27 35.83 25.16
N PRO A 122 -13.10 36.52 26.31
CA PRO A 122 -12.16 37.64 26.40
C PRO A 122 -10.70 37.14 26.35
N LYS A 123 -9.90 37.71 25.46
CA LYS A 123 -8.43 37.66 25.53
C LYS A 123 -7.96 38.51 26.72
N PRO A 124 -7.06 38.04 27.60
CA PRO A 124 -6.50 38.88 28.65
C PRO A 124 -5.50 39.88 28.04
N ASP A 125 -5.71 41.16 28.34
CA ASP A 125 -4.90 42.29 27.92
C ASP A 125 -3.46 42.25 28.46
N THR A 126 -2.55 42.69 27.62
CA THR A 126 -1.14 42.98 27.87
C THR A 126 -0.93 44.18 28.77
N LEU A 127 -0.03 44.08 29.77
CA LEU A 127 0.67 45.22 30.36
C LEU A 127 2.19 44.96 30.41
N ASN A 128 2.94 45.89 29.81
CA ASN A 128 4.39 46.00 29.72
C ASN A 128 5.05 46.33 31.08
N GLY A 129 6.26 45.82 31.34
CA GLY A 129 7.25 46.54 32.18
C GLY A 129 8.18 45.74 33.11
N SER A 130 9.28 45.24 32.55
CA SER A 130 10.63 45.02 33.15
C SER A 130 10.87 43.99 34.28
N LYS A 131 11.60 42.94 33.87
CA LYS A 131 12.78 42.30 34.50
C LYS A 131 12.64 41.73 35.92
N THR A 132 12.39 40.41 35.99
CA THR A 132 13.29 39.46 36.66
C THR A 132 13.21 38.12 35.91
N LEU A 133 14.37 37.61 35.48
CA LEU A 133 14.51 36.25 34.96
C LEU A 133 14.33 35.27 36.14
N GLN A 134 13.16 34.65 36.23
CA GLN A 134 12.98 33.39 36.95
C GLN A 134 12.65 32.31 35.93
N PRO A 135 13.29 31.12 35.97
CA PRO A 135 13.03 30.08 35.01
C PRO A 135 11.58 29.60 35.19
N SER A 136 10.76 29.80 34.16
CA SER A 136 9.45 29.17 34.08
C SER A 136 9.66 27.66 34.09
N ARG A 137 8.94 26.98 34.98
CA ARG A 137 8.89 25.52 35.11
C ARG A 137 8.28 24.92 33.83
N SER A 138 9.08 24.82 32.78
CA SER A 138 8.84 23.99 31.61
C SER A 138 9.18 22.54 31.93
N SER A 139 8.32 21.83 32.68
CA SER A 139 8.50 20.37 32.88
C SER A 139 7.39 19.66 33.68
N TYR A 140 6.09 19.93 33.46
CA TYR A 140 5.05 19.09 34.09
C TYR A 140 3.80 18.85 33.22
N TRP A 141 3.98 18.52 31.93
CA TRP A 141 2.89 17.93 31.11
C TRP A 141 3.18 16.47 30.71
N PHE A 142 4.33 15.93 31.11
CA PHE A 142 4.57 14.50 31.19
C PHE A 142 4.30 14.01 32.61
N THR A 143 3.02 14.01 32.99
CA THR A 143 2.49 13.13 34.04
C THR A 143 1.33 12.34 33.44
N PRO A 144 1.50 11.03 33.15
CA PRO A 144 0.43 10.21 32.62
C PRO A 144 -0.54 9.86 33.76
N SER A 145 -1.75 10.43 33.72
CA SER A 145 -2.88 9.88 34.48
C SER A 145 -3.82 9.13 33.51
N ARG A 146 -3.72 7.79 33.60
CA ARG A 146 -4.59 6.69 33.11
C ARG A 146 -5.88 7.09 32.39
N SER A 147 -6.23 6.60 31.21
CA SER A 147 -6.01 5.23 30.67
C SER A 147 -5.93 5.22 29.13
N SER A 148 -4.91 5.84 28.56
CA SER A 148 -4.38 5.28 27.31
C SER A 148 -3.67 4.00 27.72
N ASN A 149 -4.21 2.83 27.38
CA ASN A 149 -3.47 1.57 27.44
C ASN A 149 -2.28 1.67 26.47
N LYS A 150 -1.26 2.44 26.83
CA LYS A 150 0.11 2.17 26.40
C LYS A 150 0.39 0.80 26.97
N LEU A 151 0.55 -0.19 26.10
CA LEU A 151 1.06 -1.51 26.48
C LEU A 151 2.30 -1.27 27.33
N GLU A 152 2.20 -1.51 28.64
CA GLU A 152 3.35 -1.41 29.52
C GLU A 152 4.40 -2.37 28.96
N THR A 153 5.64 -1.92 28.78
CA THR A 153 6.73 -2.73 28.22
C THR A 153 7.04 -3.97 29.07
N SER A 154 6.55 -4.02 30.30
CA SER A 154 6.55 -5.19 31.21
C SER A 154 5.52 -6.26 30.86
N SER A 155 4.49 -5.94 30.05
CA SER A 155 3.38 -6.84 29.72
C SER A 155 3.62 -7.69 28.48
N VAL A 156 4.78 -7.54 27.85
CA VAL A 156 5.08 -8.13 26.53
C VAL A 156 6.39 -8.92 26.61
N THR A 157 6.38 -10.13 26.06
CA THR A 157 7.53 -11.04 26.09
C THR A 157 8.51 -10.86 24.92
N SER A 158 8.05 -10.30 23.79
CA SER A 158 8.85 -10.03 22.59
C SER A 158 8.26 -8.90 21.74
N ILE A 159 9.03 -8.37 20.78
CA ILE A 159 8.51 -7.37 19.81
C ILE A 159 7.29 -7.91 19.06
N VAL A 160 7.34 -9.19 18.66
CA VAL A 160 6.23 -9.87 17.97
C VAL A 160 4.97 -9.91 18.82
N ASP A 161 5.09 -10.28 20.11
CA ASP A 161 3.97 -10.26 21.05
C ASP A 161 3.41 -8.83 21.22
N GLY A 162 4.28 -7.82 21.18
CA GLY A 162 3.89 -6.41 21.26
C GLY A 162 3.07 -5.96 20.06
N LEU A 163 3.55 -6.27 18.84
CA LEU A 163 2.85 -5.99 17.59
C LEU A 163 1.52 -6.73 17.51
N LYS A 164 1.50 -8.01 17.91
CA LYS A 164 0.29 -8.84 17.97
C LYS A 164 -0.75 -8.25 18.91
N LYS A 165 -0.35 -7.80 20.10
CA LYS A 165 -1.23 -7.11 21.05
C LYS A 165 -1.75 -5.79 20.48
N LEU A 166 -0.88 -4.99 19.85
CA LEU A 166 -1.27 -3.71 19.26
C LEU A 166 -2.28 -3.89 18.12
N TYR A 167 -2.05 -4.85 17.22
CA TYR A 167 -2.99 -5.20 16.14
C TYR A 167 -4.35 -5.59 16.71
N ASN A 168 -4.39 -6.55 17.64
CA ASN A 168 -5.64 -7.04 18.21
C ASN A 168 -6.42 -5.97 19.00
N GLN A 169 -5.73 -5.06 19.70
CA GLN A 169 -6.37 -4.04 20.52
C GLN A 169 -6.79 -2.79 19.75
N LYS A 170 -6.06 -2.43 18.69
CA LYS A 170 -6.22 -1.13 18.02
C LYS A 170 -6.73 -1.25 16.59
N LEU A 171 -6.22 -2.21 15.82
CA LEU A 171 -6.41 -2.25 14.37
C LEU A 171 -7.51 -3.24 13.98
N LYS A 172 -7.50 -4.45 14.53
CA LYS A 172 -8.50 -5.49 14.28
C LYS A 172 -9.95 -5.06 14.56
N PRO A 173 -10.28 -4.32 15.64
CA PRO A 173 -11.65 -3.83 15.85
C PRO A 173 -12.10 -2.87 14.75
N LEU A 174 -11.19 -2.05 14.23
CA LEU A 174 -11.47 -1.10 13.16
C LEU A 174 -11.66 -1.84 11.83
N GLU A 175 -10.78 -2.78 11.48
CA GLU A 175 -10.94 -3.62 10.29
C GLU A 175 -12.28 -4.36 10.29
N SER A 176 -12.66 -4.92 11.45
CA SER A 176 -13.92 -5.64 11.61
C SER A 176 -15.14 -4.71 11.49
N SER A 177 -15.07 -3.51 12.10
CA SER A 177 -16.16 -2.53 12.07
C SER A 177 -16.46 -2.00 10.67
N TYR A 178 -15.47 -1.99 9.77
CA TYR A 178 -15.61 -1.48 8.41
C TYR A 178 -15.53 -2.59 7.34
N HIS A 179 -15.61 -3.86 7.75
CA HIS A 179 -15.54 -5.03 6.86
C HIS A 179 -14.33 -4.99 5.91
N PHE A 180 -13.18 -4.57 6.41
CA PHE A 180 -11.95 -4.41 5.61
C PHE A 180 -11.53 -5.72 4.90
N ASP A 181 -11.83 -6.86 5.52
CA ASP A 181 -11.60 -8.22 5.01
C ASP A 181 -12.34 -8.52 3.71
N SER A 182 -13.49 -7.87 3.50
CA SER A 182 -14.29 -8.05 2.28
C SER A 182 -13.74 -7.25 1.08
N PHE A 183 -12.86 -6.28 1.31
CA PHE A 183 -12.40 -5.36 0.27
C PHE A 183 -10.90 -5.45 -0.02
N VAL A 184 -10.07 -5.62 1.02
CA VAL A 184 -8.62 -5.44 0.89
C VAL A 184 -7.86 -6.70 1.28
N ALA A 185 -7.94 -7.13 2.54
CA ALA A 185 -7.16 -8.26 3.03
C ALA A 185 -7.82 -8.96 4.22
N PRO A 186 -7.74 -10.30 4.32
CA PRO A 186 -8.22 -11.04 5.48
C PRO A 186 -7.56 -10.55 6.78
N LEU A 187 -8.30 -10.66 7.90
CA LEU A 187 -7.77 -10.35 9.23
C LEU A 187 -6.52 -11.18 9.54
N LEU A 188 -5.52 -10.55 10.16
CA LEU A 188 -4.31 -11.23 10.58
C LEU A 188 -4.61 -12.21 11.72
N THR A 189 -3.98 -13.38 11.61
CA THR A 189 -4.02 -14.47 12.56
C THR A 189 -2.72 -14.53 13.36
N ASP A 190 -2.74 -15.25 14.48
CA ASP A 190 -1.55 -15.46 15.31
C ASP A 190 -0.40 -16.08 14.50
N SER A 191 -0.71 -17.03 13.63
CA SER A 191 0.26 -17.66 12.71
C SER A 191 0.89 -16.67 11.74
N ASP A 192 0.25 -15.54 11.42
CA ASP A 192 0.85 -14.52 10.55
C ASP A 192 1.97 -13.72 11.25
N PHE A 193 1.88 -13.56 12.57
CA PHE A 193 2.93 -12.89 13.37
C PHE A 193 4.09 -13.84 13.68
N GLU A 194 3.81 -15.13 13.77
CA GLU A 194 4.78 -16.19 14.11
C GLU A 194 5.40 -16.83 12.85
N ALA A 195 4.90 -16.47 11.66
CA ALA A 195 5.41 -16.94 10.39
C ALA A 195 6.89 -16.59 10.20
N LYS A 196 7.65 -17.56 9.71
CA LYS A 196 9.04 -17.34 9.30
C LYS A 196 9.08 -16.45 8.05
N PRO A 197 10.17 -15.69 7.84
CA PRO A 197 10.34 -14.90 6.63
C PRO A 197 10.14 -15.72 5.36
N MET A 198 9.35 -15.19 4.43
CA MET A 198 8.97 -15.85 3.17
C MET A 198 9.70 -15.23 1.97
N VAL A 199 10.30 -16.10 1.15
CA VAL A 199 10.96 -15.74 -0.11
C VAL A 199 10.17 -16.31 -1.28
N MET A 200 9.53 -15.44 -2.06
CA MET A 200 8.76 -15.85 -3.24
C MET A 200 9.65 -15.80 -4.49
N LEU A 201 9.62 -16.86 -5.28
CA LEU A 201 10.28 -16.91 -6.59
C LEU A 201 9.24 -16.73 -7.68
N LEU A 202 9.44 -15.75 -8.56
CA LEU A 202 8.52 -15.40 -9.63
C LEU A 202 9.27 -15.23 -10.95
N GLY A 203 8.67 -15.69 -12.05
CA GLY A 203 9.29 -15.59 -13.36
C GLY A 203 8.62 -16.51 -14.38
N GLN A 204 8.96 -16.32 -15.65
CA GLN A 204 8.39 -17.11 -16.75
C GLN A 204 8.77 -18.60 -16.68
N TYR A 205 8.20 -19.41 -17.56
CA TYR A 205 8.57 -20.82 -17.65
C TYR A 205 10.04 -21.01 -17.97
N SER A 206 10.63 -22.05 -17.39
CA SER A 206 12.02 -22.45 -17.61
C SER A 206 13.09 -21.44 -17.13
N THR A 207 12.74 -20.39 -16.38
CA THR A 207 13.74 -19.46 -15.80
C THR A 207 14.54 -20.05 -14.64
N GLY A 208 14.18 -21.24 -14.17
CA GLY A 208 14.92 -22.00 -13.16
C GLY A 208 14.53 -21.73 -11.71
N LYS A 209 13.27 -21.35 -11.43
CA LYS A 209 12.75 -21.14 -10.06
C LYS A 209 12.94 -22.36 -9.15
N THR A 210 12.38 -23.50 -9.54
CA THR A 210 12.53 -24.76 -8.79
C THR A 210 13.99 -25.20 -8.67
N THR A 211 14.78 -25.01 -9.72
CA THR A 211 16.23 -25.29 -9.70
C THR A 211 16.98 -24.37 -8.74
N PHE A 212 16.59 -23.10 -8.64
CA PHE A 212 17.18 -22.14 -7.70
C PHE A 212 16.92 -22.56 -6.26
N ILE A 213 15.69 -22.97 -5.92
CA ILE A 213 15.38 -23.47 -4.57
C ILE A 213 16.20 -24.72 -4.28
N LYS A 214 16.25 -25.67 -5.22
CA LYS A 214 17.08 -26.88 -5.09
C LYS A 214 18.56 -26.53 -4.86
N HIS A 215 19.09 -25.56 -5.59
CA HIS A 215 20.46 -25.10 -5.44
C HIS A 215 20.74 -24.46 -4.07
N MET A 216 19.76 -23.71 -3.53
CA MET A 216 19.84 -23.11 -2.19
C MET A 216 19.75 -24.16 -1.07
N LEU A 217 18.89 -25.17 -1.24
CA LEU A 217 18.72 -26.27 -0.29
C LEU A 217 19.76 -27.38 -0.45
N LYS A 218 20.57 -27.37 -1.52
CA LYS A 218 21.49 -28.47 -1.90
C LYS A 218 20.82 -29.86 -1.92
N SER A 219 19.50 -29.86 -2.07
CA SER A 219 18.62 -31.04 -1.97
C SER A 219 17.32 -30.74 -2.70
N SER A 220 16.63 -31.80 -3.16
CA SER A 220 15.29 -31.66 -3.72
C SER A 220 14.26 -31.64 -2.61
N TYR A 221 13.16 -30.93 -2.80
CA TYR A 221 12.03 -30.96 -1.89
C TYR A 221 10.89 -31.86 -2.44
N PRO A 222 10.04 -32.44 -1.56
CA PRO A 222 8.89 -33.25 -1.97
C PRO A 222 7.95 -32.54 -2.97
N GLY A 223 7.60 -33.23 -4.06
CA GLY A 223 6.72 -32.66 -5.10
C GLY A 223 7.45 -31.74 -6.11
N ALA A 224 8.75 -31.53 -5.98
CA ALA A 224 9.53 -30.79 -6.97
C ALA A 224 9.59 -31.56 -8.32
N HIS A 225 9.17 -30.91 -9.40
CA HIS A 225 9.32 -31.43 -10.76
C HIS A 225 10.06 -30.44 -11.66
N ILE A 226 11.30 -30.81 -12.05
CA ILE A 226 12.15 -30.02 -12.94
C ILE A 226 12.15 -30.66 -14.32
N GLY A 227 11.61 -29.97 -15.32
CA GLY A 227 11.66 -30.40 -16.72
C GLY A 227 11.63 -29.23 -17.70
N PRO A 228 11.91 -29.49 -18.99
CA PRO A 228 11.90 -28.46 -20.04
C PRO A 228 10.48 -28.02 -20.44
N GLU A 229 9.48 -28.88 -20.22
CA GLU A 229 8.06 -28.59 -20.42
C GLU A 229 7.48 -27.81 -19.21
N PRO A 230 6.25 -27.26 -19.29
CA PRO A 230 5.61 -26.58 -18.16
C PRO A 230 5.34 -27.57 -17.00
N THR A 231 6.36 -27.87 -16.18
CA THR A 231 6.28 -28.91 -15.14
C THR A 231 5.67 -28.42 -13.83
N THR A 232 5.93 -27.17 -13.44
CA THR A 232 5.38 -26.58 -12.22
C THR A 232 4.11 -25.79 -12.57
N ASP A 233 2.95 -26.41 -12.32
CA ASP A 233 1.62 -25.79 -12.48
C ASP A 233 0.96 -25.41 -11.14
N LYS A 234 1.63 -25.73 -10.02
CA LYS A 234 1.18 -25.45 -8.65
C LYS A 234 2.04 -24.41 -7.95
N PHE A 235 1.42 -23.66 -7.04
CA PHE A 235 2.16 -22.93 -6.01
C PHE A 235 2.63 -23.91 -4.94
N VAL A 236 3.90 -23.87 -4.59
CA VAL A 236 4.48 -24.75 -3.57
C VAL A 236 5.12 -23.92 -2.47
N ALA A 237 4.59 -24.01 -1.25
CA ALA A 237 5.23 -23.48 -0.05
C ALA A 237 6.20 -24.52 0.50
N VAL A 238 7.51 -24.30 0.36
CA VAL A 238 8.57 -25.18 0.86
C VAL A 238 8.98 -24.72 2.26
N MET A 239 8.68 -25.56 3.25
CA MET A 239 8.78 -25.25 4.67
C MET A 239 9.53 -26.33 5.44
N SER A 240 9.99 -25.98 6.64
CA SER A 240 10.53 -26.96 7.57
C SER A 240 9.41 -27.83 8.14
N GLY A 241 9.67 -29.12 8.24
CA GLY A 241 8.85 -30.08 8.96
C GLY A 241 9.69 -31.26 9.44
N PRO A 242 9.13 -32.10 10.33
CA PRO A 242 9.85 -33.25 10.89
C PRO A 242 10.14 -34.32 9.82
N ASP A 243 9.22 -34.48 8.87
CA ASP A 243 9.24 -35.51 7.84
C ASP A 243 9.13 -34.89 6.45
N GLU A 244 9.71 -35.58 5.46
CA GLU A 244 9.52 -35.27 4.05
C GLU A 244 8.10 -35.63 3.61
N ARG A 245 7.26 -34.62 3.40
CA ARG A 245 5.88 -34.83 2.96
C ARG A 245 5.35 -33.67 2.14
N SER A 246 4.36 -33.99 1.30
CA SER A 246 3.56 -33.02 0.56
C SER A 246 2.15 -32.97 1.15
N ILE A 247 1.68 -31.77 1.48
CA ILE A 247 0.37 -31.51 2.07
C ILE A 247 -0.48 -30.75 1.04
N PRO A 248 -1.65 -31.28 0.64
CA PRO A 248 -2.54 -30.61 -0.30
C PRO A 248 -3.07 -29.27 0.23
N GLY A 249 -3.22 -28.28 -0.65
CA GLY A 249 -3.65 -26.92 -0.29
C GLY A 249 -4.97 -26.82 0.47
N ASN A 250 -5.94 -27.69 0.17
CA ASN A 250 -7.21 -27.76 0.91
C ASN A 250 -7.00 -28.04 2.40
N THR A 251 -6.01 -28.87 2.74
CA THR A 251 -5.66 -29.23 4.13
C THR A 251 -4.86 -28.11 4.79
N VAL A 252 -3.91 -27.53 4.04
CA VAL A 252 -3.07 -26.43 4.51
C VAL A 252 -3.90 -25.20 4.87
N ALA A 253 -4.96 -24.91 4.11
CA ALA A 253 -5.79 -23.73 4.31
C ALA A 253 -6.69 -23.79 5.56
N VAL A 254 -6.85 -24.97 6.18
CA VAL A 254 -7.64 -25.13 7.42
C VAL A 254 -6.77 -25.34 8.66
N GLN A 255 -5.46 -25.53 8.49
CA GLN A 255 -4.50 -25.68 9.58
C GLN A 255 -4.23 -24.33 10.26
N ALA A 256 -4.56 -24.24 11.55
CA ALA A 256 -4.46 -22.99 12.31
C ALA A 256 -3.01 -22.59 12.65
N ASP A 257 -2.09 -23.54 12.60
CA ASP A 257 -0.65 -23.37 12.79
C ASP A 257 0.06 -22.85 11.54
N MET A 258 -0.63 -22.72 10.40
CA MET A 258 -0.03 -22.30 9.13
C MET A 258 -0.59 -20.95 8.63
N PRO A 259 0.27 -20.05 8.11
CA PRO A 259 -0.11 -18.70 7.68
C PRO A 259 -0.82 -18.65 6.31
N PHE A 260 -1.52 -19.73 5.93
CA PHE A 260 -2.14 -19.90 4.61
C PHE A 260 -3.66 -19.93 4.63
N ARG A 261 -4.28 -19.74 5.80
CA ARG A 261 -5.74 -19.72 5.93
C ARG A 261 -6.41 -18.71 5.01
N GLY A 262 -5.78 -17.55 4.78
CA GLY A 262 -6.31 -16.54 3.86
C GLY A 262 -6.47 -17.01 2.42
N LEU A 263 -5.80 -18.10 2.01
CA LEU A 263 -5.93 -18.65 0.66
C LEU A 263 -7.29 -19.28 0.39
N THR A 264 -8.12 -19.55 1.41
CA THR A 264 -9.50 -20.03 1.21
C THR A 264 -10.34 -19.06 0.40
N ALA A 265 -10.02 -17.76 0.42
CA ALA A 265 -10.70 -16.73 -0.36
C ALA A 265 -10.60 -16.94 -1.89
N PHE A 266 -9.56 -17.65 -2.36
CA PHE A 266 -9.40 -17.98 -3.79
C PHE A 266 -10.15 -19.24 -4.22
N GLY A 267 -10.82 -19.92 -3.29
CA GLY A 267 -11.68 -21.06 -3.56
C GLY A 267 -10.94 -22.37 -3.85
N THR A 268 -11.71 -23.44 -4.01
CA THR A 268 -11.22 -24.81 -4.19
C THR A 268 -10.41 -25.01 -5.48
N ALA A 269 -10.75 -24.26 -6.54
CA ALA A 269 -10.04 -24.29 -7.81
C ALA A 269 -8.55 -23.94 -7.62
N PHE A 270 -8.26 -22.87 -6.86
CA PHE A 270 -6.89 -22.50 -6.52
C PHE A 270 -6.26 -23.47 -5.52
N LEU A 271 -6.97 -23.84 -4.44
CA LEU A 271 -6.41 -24.71 -3.40
C LEU A 271 -5.99 -26.10 -3.94
N SER A 272 -6.63 -26.59 -5.01
CA SER A 272 -6.20 -27.79 -5.75
C SER A 272 -4.86 -27.63 -6.49
N LYS A 273 -4.44 -26.39 -6.73
CA LYS A 273 -3.18 -25.96 -7.35
C LYS A 273 -2.21 -25.32 -6.35
N PHE A 274 -2.45 -25.51 -5.05
CA PHE A 274 -1.55 -25.10 -3.98
C PHE A 274 -1.12 -26.34 -3.18
N GLU A 275 0.13 -26.34 -2.75
CA GLU A 275 0.74 -27.46 -2.04
C GLU A 275 1.75 -26.92 -1.02
N CYS A 276 1.82 -27.55 0.15
CA CYS A 276 2.89 -27.30 1.10
C CYS A 276 3.84 -28.50 1.12
N SER A 277 5.09 -28.26 0.77
CA SER A 277 6.16 -29.25 0.84
C SER A 277 6.93 -29.06 2.13
N GLN A 278 6.88 -30.03 3.03
CA GLN A 278 7.62 -30.02 4.28
C GLN A 278 8.81 -30.97 4.21
N MET A 279 9.95 -30.54 4.76
CA MET A 279 11.12 -31.40 4.94
C MET A 279 12.04 -30.87 6.06
N PRO A 280 12.81 -31.75 6.73
CA PRO A 280 13.80 -31.31 7.70
C PRO A 280 15.00 -30.69 6.97
N HIS A 281 15.24 -29.39 7.18
CA HIS A 281 16.39 -28.70 6.59
C HIS A 281 16.75 -27.43 7.38
N LEU A 282 18.04 -27.26 7.70
CA LEU A 282 18.55 -26.12 8.50
C LEU A 282 18.13 -24.75 7.94
N LEU A 283 18.20 -24.55 6.62
CA LEU A 283 17.75 -23.28 6.02
C LEU A 283 16.25 -23.05 6.21
N LEU A 284 15.44 -24.12 6.12
CA LEU A 284 13.98 -24.02 6.25
C LEU A 284 13.55 -23.82 7.72
N GLU A 285 14.44 -24.06 8.68
CA GLU A 285 14.22 -23.70 10.07
C GLU A 285 14.13 -22.18 10.25
N HIS A 286 14.70 -21.40 9.33
CA HIS A 286 14.75 -19.94 9.41
C HIS A 286 13.91 -19.23 8.35
N ILE A 287 13.71 -19.81 7.18
CA ILE A 287 12.95 -19.19 6.08
C ILE A 287 11.99 -20.17 5.41
N THR A 288 10.99 -19.65 4.72
CA THR A 288 10.08 -20.41 3.86
C THR A 288 10.25 -19.96 2.41
N PHE A 289 10.33 -20.88 1.47
CA PHE A 289 10.30 -20.55 0.04
C PHE A 289 8.89 -20.71 -0.51
N VAL A 290 8.51 -19.84 -1.44
CA VAL A 290 7.29 -19.97 -2.23
C VAL A 290 7.70 -20.13 -3.69
N ASP A 291 7.63 -21.35 -4.21
CA ASP A 291 7.82 -21.63 -5.63
C ASP A 291 6.51 -21.36 -6.38
N THR A 292 6.55 -20.44 -7.34
CA THR A 292 5.36 -20.10 -8.13
C THR A 292 5.36 -20.83 -9.48
N PRO A 293 4.18 -21.16 -10.04
CA PRO A 293 4.09 -21.61 -11.42
C PRO A 293 4.77 -20.62 -12.37
N GLY A 294 5.35 -21.12 -13.46
CA GLY A 294 5.87 -20.24 -14.51
C GLY A 294 4.79 -19.27 -15.00
N VAL A 295 5.14 -18.01 -15.24
CA VAL A 295 4.20 -17.09 -15.90
C VAL A 295 4.14 -17.45 -17.39
N LEU A 296 2.92 -17.65 -17.90
CA LEU A 296 2.70 -18.07 -19.29
C LEU A 296 2.97 -16.91 -20.25
N SER A 297 3.35 -17.25 -21.47
CA SER A 297 3.55 -16.32 -22.57
C SER A 297 2.42 -16.49 -23.58
N GLY A 298 1.38 -15.65 -23.49
CA GLY A 298 0.31 -15.54 -24.50
C GLY A 298 -1.11 -15.85 -24.01
N GLU A 299 -2.10 -15.22 -24.66
CA GLU A 299 -3.52 -15.22 -24.27
C GLU A 299 -4.16 -16.63 -24.20
N LYS A 300 -3.76 -17.55 -25.10
CA LYS A 300 -4.36 -18.90 -25.21
C LYS A 300 -4.04 -19.82 -24.03
N GLN A 301 -2.92 -19.60 -23.34
CA GLN A 301 -2.57 -20.39 -22.17
C GLN A 301 -3.17 -19.77 -20.90
N ARG A 302 -3.45 -18.46 -20.89
CA ARG A 302 -4.09 -17.76 -19.78
C ARG A 302 -5.48 -18.30 -19.46
N THR A 303 -6.25 -18.67 -20.49
CA THR A 303 -7.58 -19.28 -20.33
C THR A 303 -7.55 -20.69 -19.72
N GLN A 304 -6.37 -21.30 -19.57
CA GLN A 304 -6.25 -22.62 -18.92
C GLN A 304 -6.25 -22.53 -17.39
N ARG A 305 -6.03 -21.35 -16.79
CA ARG A 305 -6.05 -21.20 -15.32
C ARG A 305 -7.48 -20.97 -14.84
N SER A 306 -7.98 -21.88 -14.01
CA SER A 306 -9.30 -21.80 -13.36
C SER A 306 -9.34 -20.85 -12.16
N TYR A 307 -8.26 -20.11 -11.89
CA TYR A 307 -8.11 -19.23 -10.74
C TYR A 307 -7.40 -17.93 -11.09
N ASN A 308 -7.59 -16.90 -10.27
CA ASN A 308 -6.97 -15.59 -10.44
C ASN A 308 -5.49 -15.62 -10.02
N PHE A 309 -4.59 -15.95 -10.95
CA PHE A 309 -3.14 -16.00 -10.70
C PHE A 309 -2.59 -14.67 -10.15
N THR A 310 -2.95 -13.54 -10.76
CA THR A 310 -2.48 -12.22 -10.34
C THR A 310 -2.91 -11.89 -8.91
N GLY A 311 -4.16 -12.20 -8.54
CA GLY A 311 -4.65 -12.00 -7.17
C GLY A 311 -3.90 -12.86 -6.15
N VAL A 312 -3.65 -14.13 -6.47
CA VAL A 312 -2.86 -15.03 -5.61
C VAL A 312 -1.42 -14.52 -5.45
N THR A 313 -0.77 -14.11 -6.55
CA THR A 313 0.60 -13.57 -6.49
C THR A 313 0.66 -12.29 -5.67
N SER A 314 -0.32 -11.40 -5.79
CA SER A 314 -0.43 -10.17 -4.99
C SER A 314 -0.60 -10.51 -3.49
N TRP A 315 -1.42 -11.51 -3.17
CA TRP A 315 -1.59 -11.98 -1.79
C TRP A 315 -0.28 -12.51 -1.19
N PHE A 316 0.48 -13.32 -1.94
CA PHE A 316 1.80 -13.76 -1.49
C PHE A 316 2.78 -12.59 -1.38
N ALA A 317 2.77 -11.65 -2.32
CA ALA A 317 3.65 -10.49 -2.29
C ALA A 317 3.46 -9.64 -1.02
N ALA A 318 2.21 -9.48 -0.58
CA ALA A 318 1.89 -8.77 0.66
C ALA A 318 2.48 -9.46 1.91
N LYS A 319 2.55 -10.80 1.91
CA LYS A 319 3.06 -11.59 3.04
C LYS A 319 4.56 -11.91 2.96
N CYS A 320 5.16 -11.89 1.77
CA CYS A 320 6.57 -12.21 1.61
C CYS A 320 7.46 -11.05 2.05
N ASP A 321 8.68 -11.39 2.46
CA ASP A 321 9.72 -10.45 2.87
C ASP A 321 10.68 -10.16 1.71
N LEU A 322 10.81 -11.12 0.78
CA LEU A 322 11.66 -11.01 -0.40
C LEU A 322 10.96 -11.63 -1.61
N ILE A 323 11.00 -10.91 -2.73
CA ILE A 323 10.44 -11.37 -4.01
C ILE A 323 11.57 -11.43 -5.03
N LEU A 324 11.92 -12.64 -5.46
CA LEU A 324 12.93 -12.89 -6.48
C LEU A 324 12.27 -12.96 -7.86
N LEU A 325 12.55 -11.97 -8.72
CA LEU A 325 12.14 -11.98 -10.13
C LEU A 325 13.24 -12.64 -10.98
N LEU A 326 13.01 -13.87 -11.44
CA LEU A 326 13.96 -14.65 -12.22
C LEU A 326 13.76 -14.46 -13.73
N PHE A 327 14.86 -14.15 -14.41
CA PHE A 327 14.96 -14.01 -15.86
C PHE A 327 16.00 -14.97 -16.45
N ASP A 328 15.80 -15.35 -17.71
CA ASP A 328 16.72 -16.17 -18.51
C ASP A 328 17.25 -15.32 -19.68
N PRO A 329 18.58 -15.21 -19.89
CA PRO A 329 19.21 -14.48 -20.97
C PRO A 329 18.69 -14.83 -22.37
N HIS A 330 18.27 -16.08 -22.58
CA HIS A 330 17.74 -16.55 -23.86
C HIS A 330 16.26 -16.18 -24.06
N LYS A 331 15.55 -15.82 -22.98
CA LYS A 331 14.10 -15.53 -22.97
C LYS A 331 13.81 -14.29 -22.12
N LEU A 332 14.28 -13.14 -22.58
CA LEU A 332 14.08 -11.86 -21.91
C LEU A 332 12.73 -11.20 -22.17
N ASP A 333 11.93 -11.72 -23.11
CA ASP A 333 10.66 -11.11 -23.47
C ASP A 333 9.71 -11.09 -22.27
N ILE A 334 9.43 -9.91 -21.73
CA ILE A 334 8.45 -9.76 -20.65
C ILE A 334 7.05 -9.83 -21.27
N SER A 335 6.41 -11.00 -21.17
CA SER A 335 5.04 -11.20 -21.66
C SER A 335 4.05 -10.23 -21.00
N ASP A 336 2.92 -9.94 -21.67
CA ASP A 336 1.91 -9.03 -21.09
C ASP A 336 1.26 -9.60 -19.82
N GLU A 337 1.20 -10.93 -19.68
CA GLU A 337 0.84 -11.57 -18.41
C GLU A 337 1.88 -11.28 -17.33
N PHE A 338 3.17 -11.39 -17.64
CA PHE A 338 4.22 -11.10 -16.67
C PHE A 338 4.27 -9.62 -16.29
N LYS A 339 4.04 -8.69 -17.23
CA LYS A 339 3.87 -7.26 -16.92
C LYS A 339 2.71 -7.02 -15.97
N ARG A 340 1.55 -7.67 -16.18
CA ARG A 340 0.38 -7.56 -15.27
C ARG A 340 0.69 -8.09 -13.88
N VAL A 341 1.41 -9.21 -13.80
CA VAL A 341 1.85 -9.78 -12.54
C VAL A 341 2.82 -8.84 -11.82
N ILE A 342 3.84 -8.31 -12.49
CA ILE A 342 4.76 -7.33 -11.90
C ILE A 342 4.00 -6.06 -11.46
N ALA A 343 3.05 -5.59 -12.24
CA ALA A 343 2.21 -4.44 -11.87
C ALA A 343 1.36 -4.71 -10.61
N SER A 344 0.99 -5.96 -10.33
CA SER A 344 0.29 -6.34 -9.08
C SER A 344 1.19 -6.38 -7.84
N LEU A 345 2.50 -6.25 -8.02
CA LEU A 345 3.49 -6.14 -6.94
C LEU A 345 3.76 -4.68 -6.53
N ARG A 346 3.11 -3.70 -7.17
CA ARG A 346 3.28 -2.27 -6.86
C ARG A 346 3.01 -2.00 -5.39
N GLY A 347 3.90 -1.23 -4.75
CA GLY A 347 3.86 -0.98 -3.31
C GLY A 347 4.65 -1.99 -2.47
N HIS A 348 5.28 -2.98 -3.12
CA HIS A 348 6.23 -3.92 -2.53
C HIS A 348 7.59 -3.89 -3.25
N ASP A 349 7.89 -2.78 -3.92
CA ASP A 349 9.09 -2.61 -4.75
C ASP A 349 10.39 -2.75 -3.96
N ASP A 350 10.39 -2.36 -2.69
CA ASP A 350 11.50 -2.46 -1.74
C ASP A 350 11.93 -3.91 -1.47
N LYS A 351 11.00 -4.86 -1.60
CA LYS A 351 11.21 -6.31 -1.41
C LYS A 351 11.61 -7.03 -2.70
N ILE A 352 11.56 -6.36 -3.86
CA ILE A 352 11.85 -6.99 -5.15
C ILE A 352 13.36 -7.04 -5.38
N ARG A 353 13.88 -8.22 -5.75
CA ARG A 353 15.25 -8.41 -6.25
C ARG A 353 15.20 -9.18 -7.56
N VAL A 354 15.99 -8.72 -8.53
CA VAL A 354 15.99 -9.31 -9.86
C VAL A 354 17.16 -10.27 -9.97
N VAL A 355 16.92 -11.45 -10.50
CA VAL A 355 17.95 -12.48 -10.72
C VAL A 355 18.00 -12.79 -12.22
N LEU A 356 19.12 -12.47 -12.86
CA LEU A 356 19.44 -12.92 -14.22
C LEU A 356 20.18 -14.25 -14.11
N ASN A 357 19.43 -15.34 -14.24
CA ASN A 357 19.92 -16.71 -14.08
C ASN A 357 20.56 -17.22 -15.38
N LYS A 358 21.24 -18.37 -15.36
CA LYS A 358 21.86 -18.99 -16.55
C LYS A 358 22.82 -18.06 -17.33
N ALA A 359 23.47 -17.14 -16.63
CA ALA A 359 24.37 -16.17 -17.26
C ALA A 359 25.61 -16.81 -17.90
N ASP A 360 25.95 -18.04 -17.50
CA ASP A 360 27.01 -18.89 -18.08
C ASP A 360 26.70 -19.37 -19.50
N GLN A 361 25.43 -19.34 -19.91
CA GLN A 361 25.00 -19.83 -21.22
C GLN A 361 25.17 -18.80 -22.34
N VAL A 362 25.58 -17.57 -22.01
CA VAL A 362 25.78 -16.48 -22.96
C VAL A 362 27.19 -15.91 -22.83
N ASP A 363 27.76 -15.41 -23.92
CA ASP A 363 29.05 -14.76 -23.88
C ASP A 363 28.97 -13.37 -23.21
N SER A 364 30.11 -12.82 -22.79
CA SER A 364 30.17 -11.54 -22.09
C SER A 364 29.55 -10.37 -22.87
N GLN A 365 29.64 -10.35 -24.20
CA GLN A 365 29.04 -9.27 -24.99
C GLN A 365 27.52 -9.40 -25.07
N GLN A 366 27.01 -10.62 -25.30
CA GLN A 366 25.57 -10.88 -25.27
C GLN A 366 24.99 -10.62 -23.89
N LEU A 367 25.69 -10.99 -22.81
CA LEU A 367 25.25 -10.73 -21.44
C LEU A 367 25.05 -9.24 -21.17
N MET A 368 25.96 -8.38 -21.64
CA MET A 368 25.80 -6.92 -21.50
C MET A 368 24.59 -6.38 -22.27
N ARG A 369 24.31 -6.92 -23.46
CA ARG A 369 23.12 -6.55 -24.25
C ARG A 369 21.83 -7.01 -23.56
N VAL A 370 21.82 -8.25 -23.06
CA VAL A 370 20.74 -8.87 -22.29
C VAL A 370 20.44 -8.03 -21.04
N TYR A 371 21.47 -7.68 -20.28
CA TYR A 371 21.35 -6.85 -19.09
C TYR A 371 20.73 -5.47 -19.41
N GLY A 372 21.22 -4.79 -20.45
CA GLY A 372 20.67 -3.51 -20.89
C GLY A 372 19.19 -3.61 -21.30
N ALA A 373 18.83 -4.64 -22.06
CA ALA A 373 17.44 -4.88 -22.49
C ALA A 373 16.51 -5.19 -21.29
N LEU A 374 16.99 -5.96 -20.32
CA LEU A 374 16.27 -6.27 -19.09
C LEU A 374 16.00 -5.00 -18.27
N MET A 375 17.03 -4.19 -18.02
CA MET A 375 16.89 -2.96 -17.25
C MET A 375 15.97 -1.95 -17.94
N TRP A 376 16.06 -1.82 -19.26
CA TRP A 376 15.15 -1.00 -20.05
C TRP A 376 13.70 -1.46 -19.91
N SER A 377 13.46 -2.78 -19.97
CA SER A 377 12.13 -3.35 -19.86
C SER A 377 11.55 -3.22 -18.45
N LEU A 378 12.36 -3.49 -17.42
CA LEU A 378 11.96 -3.34 -16.01
C LEU A 378 11.67 -1.89 -15.64
N GLY A 379 12.47 -0.94 -16.12
CA GLY A 379 12.23 0.49 -15.88
C GLY A 379 10.86 0.95 -16.38
N LYS A 380 10.39 0.41 -17.51
CA LYS A 380 9.04 0.68 -18.04
C LYS A 380 7.92 0.07 -17.21
N VAL A 381 8.15 -1.08 -16.58
CA VAL A 381 7.10 -1.86 -15.90
C VAL A 381 6.98 -1.49 -14.42
N LEU A 382 8.10 -1.40 -13.70
CA LEU A 382 8.12 -1.08 -12.27
C LEU A 382 7.79 0.39 -12.00
N ASN A 383 8.13 1.31 -12.92
CA ASN A 383 7.83 2.74 -12.81
C ASN A 383 8.23 3.35 -11.45
N THR A 384 9.36 2.90 -10.91
CA THR A 384 10.00 3.44 -9.71
C THR A 384 11.25 4.23 -10.11
N PRO A 385 11.54 5.37 -9.45
CA PRO A 385 12.80 6.08 -9.68
C PRO A 385 14.02 5.29 -9.18
N GLU A 386 13.81 4.31 -8.29
CA GLU A 386 14.89 3.51 -7.71
C GLU A 386 15.31 2.37 -8.64
N VAL A 387 16.61 2.27 -8.91
CA VAL A 387 17.15 1.21 -9.75
C VAL A 387 17.16 -0.10 -8.98
N THR A 388 16.39 -1.09 -9.44
CA THR A 388 16.38 -2.42 -8.84
C THR A 388 17.72 -3.12 -9.00
N ARG A 389 18.23 -3.70 -7.91
CA ARG A 389 19.46 -4.49 -7.95
C ARG A 389 19.24 -5.80 -8.70
N VAL A 390 20.11 -6.08 -9.67
CA VAL A 390 20.14 -7.34 -10.43
C VAL A 390 21.31 -8.20 -9.97
N TYR A 391 21.02 -9.47 -9.68
CA TYR A 391 22.02 -10.50 -9.37
C TYR A 391 22.21 -11.37 -10.61
N ILE A 392 23.42 -11.38 -11.15
CA ILE A 392 23.77 -12.10 -12.37
C ILE A 392 24.55 -13.37 -11.98
N GLY A 393 24.12 -14.52 -12.48
CA GLY A 393 24.80 -15.78 -12.21
C GLY A 393 24.11 -16.99 -12.81
N SER A 394 24.65 -18.18 -12.54
CA SER A 394 23.99 -19.45 -12.82
C SER A 394 23.78 -20.19 -11.52
N PHE A 395 22.52 -20.26 -11.08
CA PHE A 395 22.14 -20.80 -9.77
C PHE A 395 21.62 -22.22 -9.94
N ASN A 396 22.53 -23.11 -10.33
CA ASN A 396 22.30 -24.53 -10.44
C ASN A 396 23.54 -25.29 -9.93
N ASP A 397 23.42 -26.59 -9.71
CA ASP A 397 24.51 -27.40 -9.14
C ASP A 397 25.49 -27.95 -10.20
N LYS A 398 25.44 -27.45 -11.44
CA LYS A 398 26.30 -27.91 -12.54
C LYS A 398 27.55 -27.04 -12.73
#